data_AF-A0A645J3Q6-F1
#
_entry.id   AF-A0A645J3Q6-F1
#
_cell.length_a   1.000
_cell.length_b   1.000
_cell.length_c   1.000
_cell.angle_alpha   90.00
_cell.angle_beta   90.00
_cell.angle_gamma   90.00
#
_symmetry.space_group_name_H-M   'P 1'
#
loop_
_entity.id
_entity.type
_entity.pdbx_description
1 polymer ?
#
loop_
_entity_poly.entity_id
_entity_poly.type
_entity_poly.pdbx_seq_one_letter_code
_entity_poly.pdbx_strand_id
1 'polypeptide(L)'
;MIQSAGMSYNDFTVQYLSNEEQATAMQDGNIDVASYYSAVPTGGVEQLAAENDIRLISLDEELINKCISDWGFKKHVIEAGSYSWQTEDVDSIVADFHAIFVNQDMDADLAYRITKTCMDHIQELWNSNPGMDKVDNTCLDGWTTPALHPGAIRYYEEIGAKIPEGAYPPEYKKN
;
A
#
# COMPACT_ATOMS: atom_id res chain seq x y z
N MET A 1 6.71 1.69 10.71
CA MET A 1 6.42 0.86 11.90
C MET A 1 7.54 0.91 12.92
N ILE A 2 8.72 0.30 12.71
CA ILE A 2 9.79 0.25 13.75
C ILE A 2 10.23 1.63 14.25
N GLN A 3 10.34 2.62 13.35
CA GLN A 3 10.67 4.00 13.75
C GLN A 3 9.57 4.63 14.62
N SER A 4 8.30 4.42 14.27
CA SER A 4 7.16 4.89 15.08
C SER A 4 7.06 4.16 16.44
N ALA A 5 7.64 2.96 16.55
CA ALA A 5 7.84 2.26 17.81
C ALA A 5 9.09 2.74 18.60
N GLY A 6 9.82 3.74 18.09
CA GLY A 6 11.04 4.25 18.72
C GLY A 6 12.27 3.36 18.53
N MET A 7 12.20 2.40 17.61
CA MET A 7 13.29 1.48 17.27
C MET A 7 14.00 1.89 15.98
N SER A 8 15.17 1.31 15.76
CA SER A 8 16.01 1.51 14.59
C SER A 8 16.51 0.17 14.05
N TYR A 9 17.11 0.17 12.85
CA TYR A 9 17.74 -1.04 12.33
C TYR A 9 18.93 -1.54 13.17
N ASN A 10 19.51 -0.71 14.05
CA ASN A 10 20.58 -1.14 14.95
C ASN A 10 20.08 -2.06 16.08
N ASP A 11 18.77 -2.11 16.30
CA ASP A 11 18.16 -2.97 17.32
C ASP A 11 17.94 -4.41 16.81
N PHE A 12 18.30 -4.70 15.54
CA PHE A 12 18.05 -5.98 14.88
C PHE A 12 19.25 -6.46 14.05
N THR A 13 19.31 -7.76 13.79
CA THR A 13 20.12 -8.31 12.68
C THR A 13 19.22 -8.42 11.45
N VAL A 14 19.32 -7.45 10.54
CA VAL A 14 18.37 -7.28 9.43
C VAL A 14 18.76 -8.14 8.24
N GLN A 15 17.78 -8.82 7.64
CA GLN A 15 17.88 -9.44 6.32
C GLN A 15 16.87 -8.79 5.37
N TYR A 16 17.29 -8.48 4.15
CA TYR A 16 16.44 -7.89 3.11
C TYR A 16 15.97 -9.00 2.17
N LEU A 17 14.80 -9.55 2.45
CA LEU A 17 14.24 -10.72 1.79
C LEU A 17 12.88 -10.37 1.18
N SER A 18 12.60 -10.92 0.00
CA SER A 18 11.23 -10.94 -0.55
C SER A 18 10.27 -11.70 0.36
N ASN A 19 8.96 -11.54 0.17
CA ASN A 19 7.96 -12.26 0.97
C ASN A 19 8.17 -13.79 0.94
N GLU A 20 8.45 -14.35 -0.24
CA GLU A 20 8.72 -15.79 -0.39
C GLU A 20 10.00 -16.22 0.36
N GLU A 21 11.08 -15.44 0.23
CA GLU A 21 12.33 -15.70 0.95
C GLU A 21 12.17 -15.55 2.47
N GLN A 22 11.33 -14.62 2.96
CA GLN A 22 11.04 -14.49 4.40
C GLN A 22 10.35 -15.74 4.94
N ALA A 23 9.37 -16.29 4.20
CA ALA A 23 8.70 -17.53 4.60
C ALA A 23 9.70 -18.68 4.71
N THR A 24 10.54 -18.90 3.69
CA THR A 24 11.59 -19.94 3.73
C THR A 24 12.62 -19.68 4.82
N ALA A 25 13.10 -18.45 4.99
CA ALA A 25 14.08 -18.12 6.01
C ALA A 25 13.53 -18.34 7.43
N MET A 26 12.24 -18.09 7.65
CA MET A 26 11.59 -18.38 8.93
C MET A 26 11.42 -19.90 9.13
N GLN A 27 11.03 -20.65 8.09
CA GLN A 27 10.97 -22.12 8.13
C GLN A 27 12.32 -22.75 8.51
N ASP A 28 13.40 -22.21 7.97
CA ASP A 28 14.77 -22.68 8.23
C ASP A 28 15.34 -22.20 9.57
N GLY A 29 14.64 -21.31 10.28
CA GLY A 29 15.11 -20.70 11.53
C GLY A 29 16.22 -19.65 11.35
N ASN A 30 16.38 -19.10 10.15
CA ASN A 30 17.34 -18.04 9.84
C ASN A 30 16.86 -16.65 10.27
N ILE A 31 15.55 -16.47 10.48
CA ILE A 31 14.93 -15.25 11.02
C ILE A 31 13.86 -15.59 12.06
N ASP A 32 13.73 -14.74 13.08
CA ASP A 32 12.72 -14.89 14.13
C ASP A 32 11.42 -14.13 13.82
N VAL A 33 11.49 -13.07 13.02
CA VAL A 33 10.39 -12.16 12.70
C VAL A 33 10.41 -11.80 11.23
N ALA A 34 9.25 -11.91 10.57
CA ALA A 34 9.02 -11.48 9.19
C ALA A 34 8.08 -10.28 9.19
N SER A 35 8.44 -9.24 8.43
CA SER A 35 7.57 -8.09 8.18
C SER A 35 6.86 -8.31 6.85
N TYR A 36 5.73 -9.01 6.91
CA TYR A 36 5.01 -9.48 5.73
C TYR A 36 3.97 -8.46 5.24
N TYR A 37 4.09 -7.99 4.01
CA TYR A 37 3.09 -7.13 3.36
C TYR A 37 2.40 -7.89 2.23
N SER A 38 1.14 -8.29 2.46
CA SER A 38 0.34 -9.05 1.50
C SER A 38 -1.15 -8.90 1.75
N ALA A 39 -1.96 -9.38 0.81
CA ALA A 39 -3.37 -9.67 1.06
C ALA A 39 -3.54 -10.74 2.14
N VAL A 40 -4.73 -10.79 2.74
CA VAL A 40 -5.10 -11.75 3.78
C VAL A 40 -6.33 -12.55 3.32
N PRO A 41 -6.30 -13.89 3.40
CA PRO A 41 -5.13 -14.72 3.69
C PRO A 41 -4.14 -14.75 2.51
N THR A 42 -2.91 -15.20 2.77
CA THR A 42 -1.91 -15.48 1.72
C THR A 42 -1.32 -16.88 1.86
N GLY A 43 -1.07 -17.53 0.72
CA GLY A 43 -0.57 -18.92 0.69
C GLY A 43 0.80 -19.11 1.35
N GLY A 44 1.67 -18.09 1.30
CA GLY A 44 2.99 -18.16 1.94
C GLY A 44 2.91 -18.27 3.47
N VAL A 45 1.96 -17.56 4.08
CA VAL A 45 1.72 -17.60 5.54
C VAL A 45 1.05 -18.93 5.95
N GLU A 46 0.13 -19.45 5.14
CA GLU A 46 -0.47 -20.78 5.36
C GLU A 46 0.58 -21.89 5.27
N GLN A 47 1.46 -21.84 4.27
CA GLN A 47 2.54 -22.83 4.13
C GLN A 47 3.55 -22.75 5.27
N LEU A 48 3.87 -21.55 5.74
CA LEU A 48 4.73 -21.35 6.90
C LEU A 48 4.11 -21.96 8.17
N ALA A 49 2.83 -21.70 8.41
CA ALA A 49 2.08 -22.24 9.57
C ALA A 49 1.89 -23.76 9.53
N ALA A 50 1.90 -24.37 8.34
CA ALA A 50 1.81 -25.82 8.21
C ALA A 50 3.05 -26.56 8.75
N GLU A 51 4.22 -25.92 8.67
CA GLU A 51 5.51 -26.52 9.05
C GLU A 51 6.06 -25.95 10.37
N ASN A 52 5.56 -24.79 10.83
CA ASN A 52 6.09 -24.07 12.00
C ASN A 52 4.98 -23.53 12.89
N ASP A 53 5.25 -23.47 14.20
CA ASP A 53 4.39 -22.77 15.15
C ASP A 53 4.63 -21.26 15.04
N ILE A 54 3.68 -20.56 14.41
CA ILE A 54 3.74 -19.12 14.20
C ILE A 54 2.55 -18.42 14.85
N ARG A 55 2.72 -17.13 15.08
CA ARG A 55 1.63 -16.24 15.47
C ARG A 55 1.76 -14.90 14.77
N LEU A 56 0.63 -14.25 14.54
CA LEU A 56 0.60 -12.87 14.12
C LEU A 56 0.79 -11.97 15.35
N ILE A 57 1.56 -10.89 15.19
CA ILE A 57 1.78 -9.91 16.26
C ILE A 57 0.81 -8.76 16.07
N SER A 58 -0.16 -8.65 16.99
CA SER A 58 -1.11 -7.54 17.03
C SER A 58 -0.41 -6.25 17.45
N LEU A 59 -0.65 -5.16 16.72
CA LEU A 59 -0.13 -3.83 17.04
C LEU A 59 -1.01 -3.18 18.11
N ASP A 60 -0.38 -2.50 19.07
CA ASP A 60 -1.13 -1.70 20.03
C ASP A 60 -1.69 -0.42 19.38
N GLU A 61 -2.76 0.12 19.99
CA GLU A 61 -3.46 1.30 19.49
C GLU A 61 -2.55 2.53 19.42
N GLU A 62 -1.59 2.67 20.33
CA GLU A 62 -0.66 3.80 20.35
C GLU A 62 0.25 3.79 19.12
N LEU A 63 0.82 2.63 18.79
CA LEU A 63 1.67 2.42 17.63
C LEU A 63 0.91 2.58 16.32
N ILE A 64 -0.33 2.08 16.26
CA ILE A 64 -1.21 2.30 15.11
C ILE A 64 -1.43 3.79 14.90
N ASN A 65 -1.82 4.53 15.94
CA ASN A 65 -2.05 5.96 15.87
C ASN A 65 -0.80 6.74 15.45
N LYS A 66 0.39 6.35 15.94
CA LYS A 66 1.66 6.92 15.46
C LYS A 66 1.91 6.61 13.99
N CYS A 67 1.70 5.38 13.54
CA CYS A 67 1.87 5.02 12.13
C CYS A 67 0.91 5.82 11.21
N ILE A 68 -0.34 6.01 11.64
CA ILE A 68 -1.32 6.84 10.92
C ILE A 68 -0.82 8.30 10.86
N SER A 69 -0.41 8.88 12.00
CA SER A 69 0.02 10.27 12.09
C SER A 69 1.32 10.56 11.33
N ASP A 70 2.32 9.69 11.47
CA ASP A 70 3.66 9.91 10.92
C ASP A 70 3.71 9.62 9.41
N TRP A 71 2.94 8.64 8.94
CA TRP A 71 3.12 8.05 7.61
C TRP A 71 1.83 7.89 6.80
N GLY A 72 0.66 8.23 7.35
CA GLY A 72 -0.61 8.14 6.61
C GLY A 72 -1.13 6.72 6.39
N PHE A 73 -0.66 5.73 7.16
CA PHE A 73 -1.28 4.41 7.18
C PHE A 73 -2.74 4.49 7.63
N LYS A 74 -3.49 3.40 7.45
CA LYS A 74 -4.83 3.21 8.03
C LYS A 74 -4.83 2.00 8.95
N LYS A 75 -5.66 2.05 9.99
CA LYS A 75 -5.93 0.87 10.82
C LYS A 75 -6.57 -0.21 9.96
N HIS A 76 -6.11 -1.44 10.13
CA HIS A 76 -6.69 -2.64 9.53
C HIS A 76 -6.84 -3.70 10.61
N VAL A 77 -7.84 -4.56 10.48
CA VAL A 77 -8.06 -5.69 11.39
C VAL A 77 -8.07 -6.95 10.55
N ILE A 78 -7.19 -7.88 10.89
CA ILE A 78 -7.24 -9.25 10.38
C ILE A 78 -8.21 -10.00 11.28
N GLU A 79 -9.43 -10.20 10.79
CA GLU A 79 -10.51 -10.84 11.57
C GLU A 79 -10.12 -12.26 11.96
N ALA A 80 -10.53 -12.70 13.15
CA ALA A 80 -10.38 -14.06 13.63
C ALA A 80 -10.88 -15.08 12.60
N GLY A 81 -10.12 -16.14 12.37
CA GLY A 81 -10.43 -17.15 11.35
C GLY A 81 -10.07 -16.76 9.92
N SER A 82 -9.45 -15.59 9.69
CA SER A 82 -8.87 -15.27 8.37
C SER A 82 -7.81 -16.30 7.97
N TYR A 83 -7.04 -16.78 8.96
CA TYR A 83 -6.26 -18.01 8.87
C TYR A 83 -6.90 -19.09 9.77
N SER A 84 -6.87 -20.34 9.33
CA SER A 84 -7.52 -21.45 10.05
C SER A 84 -7.01 -21.66 11.48
N TRP A 85 -5.76 -21.29 11.73
CA TRP A 85 -5.06 -21.38 13.03
C TRP A 85 -5.14 -20.10 13.87
N GLN A 86 -5.62 -18.99 13.31
CA GLN A 86 -5.72 -17.70 13.98
C GLN A 86 -7.08 -17.55 14.67
N THR A 87 -7.11 -17.59 16.00
CA THR A 87 -8.36 -17.59 16.78
C THR A 87 -8.81 -16.22 17.28
N GLU A 88 -7.97 -15.19 17.17
CA GLU A 88 -8.22 -13.83 17.68
C GLU A 88 -7.98 -12.80 16.58
N ASP A 89 -8.70 -11.68 16.65
CA ASP A 89 -8.47 -10.53 15.77
C ASP A 89 -7.05 -10.00 15.97
N VAL A 90 -6.42 -9.58 14.88
CA VAL A 90 -5.09 -8.97 14.90
C VAL A 90 -5.18 -7.56 14.36
N ASP A 91 -4.89 -6.60 15.23
CA ASP A 91 -4.81 -5.21 14.86
C ASP A 91 -3.52 -4.97 14.07
N SER A 92 -3.65 -4.35 12.90
CA SER A 92 -2.58 -4.11 11.94
C SER A 92 -2.76 -2.75 11.26
N ILE A 93 -1.91 -2.47 10.29
CA ILE A 93 -1.96 -1.28 9.45
C ILE A 93 -1.88 -1.65 7.97
N VAL A 94 -2.51 -0.83 7.13
CA VAL A 94 -2.45 -0.94 5.67
C VAL A 94 -2.08 0.40 5.04
N ALA A 95 -1.31 0.35 3.96
CA ALA A 95 -1.07 1.49 3.10
C ALA A 95 -2.05 1.41 1.92
N ASP A 96 -3.01 2.34 1.88
CA ASP A 96 -3.95 2.48 0.75
C ASP A 96 -3.39 3.52 -0.23
N PHE A 97 -2.26 3.22 -0.85
CA PHE A 97 -1.62 4.14 -1.79
C PHE A 97 -1.06 3.38 -2.98
N HIS A 98 -1.68 3.59 -4.14
CA HIS A 98 -1.21 3.08 -5.42
C HIS A 98 -1.14 4.24 -6.40
N ALA A 99 0.01 4.37 -7.08
CA ALA A 99 0.26 5.45 -8.02
C ALA A 99 1.15 4.99 -9.15
N ILE A 100 0.97 5.61 -10.30
CA ILE A 100 1.91 5.53 -11.42
C ILE A 100 2.71 6.82 -11.43
N PHE A 101 4.01 6.71 -11.18
CA PHE A 101 4.92 7.85 -11.25
C PHE A 101 5.55 7.93 -12.64
N VAL A 102 5.58 9.15 -13.17
CA VAL A 102 6.25 9.48 -14.42
C VAL A 102 7.30 10.55 -14.16
N ASN A 103 8.26 10.68 -15.06
CA ASN A 103 9.18 11.81 -15.03
C ASN A 103 8.40 13.12 -15.26
N GLN A 104 8.76 14.19 -14.54
CA GLN A 104 8.13 15.51 -14.67
C GLN A 104 8.24 16.10 -16.10
N ASP A 105 9.27 15.70 -16.85
CA ASP A 105 9.57 16.18 -18.20
C ASP A 105 8.90 15.30 -19.28
N MET A 106 8.04 14.35 -18.88
CA MET A 106 7.29 13.55 -19.83
C MET A 106 6.38 14.45 -20.68
N ASP A 107 6.24 14.12 -21.97
CA ASP A 107 5.30 14.85 -22.83
C ASP A 107 3.88 14.81 -22.25
N ALA A 108 3.23 15.98 -22.16
CA ALA A 108 1.92 16.11 -21.53
C ALA A 108 0.82 15.34 -22.27
N ASP A 109 0.91 15.21 -23.59
CA ASP A 109 -0.04 14.41 -24.36
C ASP A 109 0.16 12.92 -24.13
N LEU A 110 1.41 12.46 -24.01
CA LEU A 110 1.70 11.08 -23.62
C LEU A 110 1.16 10.77 -22.22
N ALA A 111 1.45 11.62 -21.22
CA ALA A 111 0.95 11.43 -19.87
C ALA A 111 -0.59 11.41 -19.82
N TYR A 112 -1.26 12.33 -20.53
CA TYR A 112 -2.71 12.33 -20.64
C TYR A 112 -3.25 11.02 -21.23
N ARG A 113 -2.65 10.52 -22.32
CA ARG A 113 -3.10 9.26 -22.93
C ARG A 113 -2.92 8.08 -21.98
N ILE A 114 -1.80 8.01 -21.27
CA ILE A 114 -1.57 6.95 -20.25
C ILE A 114 -2.64 7.04 -19.16
N THR A 115 -2.84 8.22 -18.56
CA THR A 115 -3.84 8.41 -17.51
C THR A 115 -5.23 8.01 -18.02
N LYS A 116 -5.63 8.51 -19.19
CA LYS A 116 -6.92 8.20 -19.79
C LYS A 116 -7.10 6.71 -20.03
N THR A 117 -6.13 6.04 -20.64
CA THR A 117 -6.21 4.60 -20.91
C THR A 117 -6.30 3.80 -19.61
N CYS A 118 -5.51 4.11 -18.58
CA CYS A 118 -5.57 3.39 -17.31
C CYS A 118 -6.91 3.60 -16.59
N MET A 119 -7.38 4.85 -16.55
CA MET A 119 -8.56 5.22 -15.74
C MET A 119 -9.88 4.88 -16.45
N ASP A 120 -9.97 5.00 -17.78
CA ASP A 120 -11.15 4.58 -18.54
C ASP A 120 -11.33 3.05 -18.53
N HIS A 121 -10.25 2.30 -18.37
CA HIS A 121 -10.24 0.83 -18.29
C HIS A 121 -9.95 0.31 -16.88
N ILE A 122 -10.21 1.10 -15.84
CA ILE A 122 -9.85 0.73 -14.46
C ILE A 122 -10.50 -0.59 -14.00
N GLN A 123 -11.69 -0.92 -14.53
CA GLN A 123 -12.35 -2.20 -14.25
C GLN A 123 -11.55 -3.41 -14.77
N GLU A 124 -10.85 -3.27 -15.90
CA GLU A 124 -9.97 -4.32 -16.41
C GLU A 124 -8.75 -4.51 -15.49
N LEU A 125 -8.27 -3.44 -14.85
CA LEU A 125 -7.22 -3.53 -13.83
C LEU A 125 -7.69 -4.31 -12.60
N TRP A 126 -8.95 -4.16 -12.18
CA TRP A 126 -9.52 -4.91 -11.04
C TRP A 126 -9.50 -6.42 -11.26
N ASN A 127 -9.71 -6.88 -12.50
CA ASN A 127 -9.69 -8.32 -12.81
C ASN A 127 -8.34 -8.98 -12.51
N SER A 128 -7.25 -8.19 -12.48
CA SER A 128 -5.91 -8.67 -12.14
C SER A 128 -5.58 -8.57 -10.64
N ASN A 129 -6.36 -7.82 -9.86
CA ASN A 129 -6.07 -7.53 -8.46
C ASN A 129 -7.35 -7.46 -7.59
N PRO A 130 -7.75 -8.59 -6.97
CA PRO A 130 -8.87 -8.65 -6.04
C PRO A 130 -8.69 -7.63 -4.90
N GLY A 131 -9.69 -6.75 -4.69
CA GLY A 131 -9.65 -5.67 -3.69
C GLY A 131 -9.50 -4.26 -4.25
N MET A 132 -9.27 -4.11 -5.56
CA MET A 132 -9.30 -2.80 -6.23
C MET A 132 -10.69 -2.38 -6.71
N ASP A 133 -11.73 -3.20 -6.54
CA ASP A 133 -13.12 -2.96 -6.97
C ASP A 133 -13.76 -1.69 -6.39
N LYS A 134 -13.15 -1.11 -5.36
CA LYS A 134 -13.56 0.14 -4.73
C LYS A 134 -12.91 1.39 -5.33
N VAL A 135 -11.95 1.23 -6.26
CA VAL A 135 -11.17 2.35 -6.84
C VAL A 135 -11.77 2.77 -8.17
N ASP A 136 -12.45 3.92 -8.20
CA ASP A 136 -12.96 4.51 -9.43
C ASP A 136 -11.93 5.39 -10.16
N ASN A 137 -12.32 5.91 -11.32
CA ASN A 137 -11.48 6.76 -12.16
C ASN A 137 -11.29 8.19 -11.62
N THR A 138 -11.85 8.52 -10.45
CA THR A 138 -11.72 9.81 -9.76
C THR A 138 -10.83 9.73 -8.51
N CYS A 139 -10.12 8.60 -8.31
CA CYS A 139 -9.36 8.24 -7.12
C CYS A 139 -8.16 9.16 -6.78
N LEU A 140 -8.43 10.39 -6.37
CA LEU A 140 -7.44 11.40 -5.94
C LEU A 140 -7.56 11.78 -4.47
N ASP A 141 -8.45 11.12 -3.73
CA ASP A 141 -8.68 11.42 -2.31
C ASP A 141 -7.41 11.25 -1.48
N GLY A 142 -7.01 12.32 -0.79
CA GLY A 142 -5.80 12.36 0.03
C GLY A 142 -4.50 12.61 -0.75
N TRP A 143 -4.52 12.71 -2.08
CA TRP A 143 -3.32 12.99 -2.86
C TRP A 143 -2.85 14.43 -2.68
N THR A 144 -1.63 14.62 -2.20
CA THR A 144 -1.05 15.97 -2.01
C THR A 144 0.38 16.09 -2.50
N THR A 145 1.13 14.98 -2.62
CA THR A 145 2.50 14.99 -3.08
C THR A 145 2.90 13.60 -3.61
N PRO A 146 3.76 13.50 -4.63
CA PRO A 146 4.23 14.60 -5.51
C PRO A 146 3.11 15.19 -6.38
N ALA A 147 3.33 16.38 -6.94
CA ALA A 147 2.35 17.01 -7.82
C ALA A 147 1.98 16.13 -9.02
N LEU A 148 0.73 16.22 -9.47
CA LEU A 148 0.27 15.53 -10.67
C LEU A 148 0.90 16.12 -11.92
N HIS A 149 1.18 15.25 -12.89
CA HIS A 149 1.66 15.66 -14.19
C HIS A 149 0.58 16.49 -14.94
N PRO A 150 0.93 17.54 -15.71
CA PRO A 150 -0.05 18.35 -16.46
C PRO A 150 -1.01 17.53 -17.33
N GLY A 151 -0.51 16.45 -17.96
CA GLY A 151 -1.33 15.52 -18.72
C GLY A 151 -2.38 14.77 -17.89
N ALA A 152 -2.04 14.37 -16.66
CA ALA A 152 -2.96 13.73 -15.75
C ALA A 152 -4.01 14.72 -15.22
N ILE A 153 -3.59 15.94 -14.88
CA ILE A 153 -4.50 17.03 -14.48
C ILE A 153 -5.54 17.28 -15.57
N ARG A 154 -5.11 17.38 -16.83
CA ARG A 154 -6.02 17.56 -17.97
C ARG A 154 -7.09 16.47 -18.03
N TYR A 155 -6.73 15.21 -17.81
CA TYR A 155 -7.69 14.11 -17.78
C TYR A 155 -8.68 14.24 -16.61
N TYR A 156 -8.18 14.46 -15.40
CA TYR A 156 -9.04 14.57 -14.21
C TYR A 156 -9.98 15.78 -14.27
N GLU A 157 -9.53 16.91 -14.83
CA GLU A 157 -10.37 18.08 -15.11
C GLU A 157 -11.44 17.76 -16.18
N GLU A 158 -11.10 17.01 -17.23
CA GLU A 158 -12.03 16.60 -18.30
C GLU A 158 -13.20 15.76 -17.77
N ILE A 159 -12.93 14.83 -16.85
CA ILE A 159 -13.98 14.00 -16.24
C ILE A 159 -14.69 14.66 -15.06
N GLY A 160 -14.30 15.90 -14.70
CA GLY A 160 -14.87 16.64 -13.57
C GLY A 160 -14.48 16.09 -12.20
N ALA A 161 -13.36 15.38 -12.09
CA ALA A 161 -12.86 14.88 -10.82
C ALA A 161 -12.38 16.02 -9.93
N LYS A 162 -12.55 15.86 -8.61
CA LYS A 162 -12.06 16.83 -7.63
C LYS A 162 -10.56 16.62 -7.42
N ILE A 163 -9.75 17.54 -7.95
CA ILE A 163 -8.30 17.52 -7.75
C ILE A 163 -7.93 18.30 -6.47
N PRO A 164 -7.24 17.69 -5.49
CA PRO A 164 -6.78 18.40 -4.30
C PRO A 164 -5.85 19.57 -4.65
N GLU A 165 -5.92 20.68 -3.91
CA GLU A 165 -5.11 21.88 -4.23
C GLU A 165 -3.59 21.61 -4.20
N GLY A 166 -3.13 20.77 -3.27
CA GLY A 166 -1.71 20.37 -3.18
C GLY A 166 -1.24 19.48 -4.33
N ALA A 167 -2.17 18.90 -5.10
CA ALA A 167 -1.83 18.02 -6.21
C ALA A 167 -1.42 18.77 -7.48
N TYR A 168 -1.54 20.09 -7.53
CA TYR A 168 -1.12 20.91 -8.67
C TYR A 168 0.37 21.27 -8.57
N PRO A 169 1.13 21.22 -9.68
CA PRO A 169 2.47 21.78 -9.73
C PRO A 169 2.46 23.28 -9.40
N PRO A 170 3.48 23.81 -8.71
CA PRO A 170 3.54 25.24 -8.36
C PRO A 170 3.39 26.20 -9.56
N GLU A 171 3.86 25.77 -10.72
CA GLU A 171 3.81 26.50 -11.99
C GLU A 171 2.50 26.31 -12.78
N TYR A 172 1.62 25.41 -12.35
CA TYR A 172 0.38 25.09 -13.07
C TYR A 172 -0.64 26.23 -12.92
N LYS A 173 -0.99 26.86 -14.04
CA LYS A 173 -2.03 27.88 -14.09
C LYS A 173 -3.37 27.23 -14.42
N LYS A 174 -4.29 27.22 -13.46
CA LYS A 174 -5.71 26.92 -13.72
C LYS A 174 -6.23 27.95 -14.74
N ASN A 175 -6.73 27.46 -15.88
CA ASN A 175 -7.38 28.31 -16.89
C ASN A 175 -8.85 28.52 -16.54
#